data_AF-A0A962C8Y5-F1
#
_entry.id   AF-A0A962C8Y5-F1
#
_cell.length_a   1.000
_cell.length_b   1.000
_cell.length_c   1.000
_cell.angle_alpha   90.00
_cell.angle_beta   90.00
_cell.angle_gamma   90.00
#
_symmetry.space_group_name_H-M   'P 1'
#
loop_
_entity.id
_entity.type
_entity.pdbx_description
1 polymer ?
#
loop_
_entity_poly.entity_id
_entity_poly.type
_entity_poly.pdbx_seq_one_letter_code
_entity_poly.pdbx_strand_id
1 'polypeptide(L)'
;VASASISYDAMVELQRKVADVIAADPAVDSLGSSLGGGGFRSGSNRGSLYINLKPLGEGRDVSTSKVMQRLADKTDNMPGIQLRLR
;
A
#
# COMPACT_ATOMS: atom_id res chain seq x y z
N VAL A 1 24.01 13.95 -1.70
CA VAL A 1 22.60 13.84 -1.25
C VAL A 1 22.33 12.38 -0.85
N ALA A 2 22.26 12.07 0.44
CA ALA A 2 22.04 10.70 0.91
C ALA A 2 21.06 10.74 2.08
N SER A 3 19.78 10.57 1.78
CA SER A 3 18.73 10.34 2.78
C SER A 3 18.05 9.03 2.40
N ALA A 4 18.64 7.92 2.80
CA ALA A 4 18.04 6.60 2.65
C ALA A 4 18.46 5.70 3.81
N SER A 5 18.22 6.16 5.03
CA SER A 5 18.32 5.33 6.23
C SER A 5 17.01 5.45 7.01
N ILE A 6 15.90 5.06 6.38
CA ILE A 6 14.73 4.64 7.14
C ILE A 6 15.03 3.20 7.56
N SER A 7 15.10 2.96 8.87
CA SER A 7 15.32 1.63 9.42
C SER A 7 14.22 0.67 8.94
N TYR A 8 14.53 -0.62 8.84
CA TYR A 8 13.56 -1.65 8.46
C TYR A 8 12.26 -1.53 9.27
N ASP A 9 12.37 -1.31 10.59
CA ASP A 9 11.22 -1.13 11.48
C ASP A 9 10.35 0.08 11.11
N ALA A 10 10.97 1.21 10.74
CA ALA A 10 10.24 2.39 10.29
C ALA A 10 9.51 2.14 8.97
N MET A 11 10.07 1.33 8.07
CA MET A 11 9.36 0.91 6.85
C MET A 11 8.19 -0.02 7.15
N VAL A 12 8.36 -0.95 8.09
CA VAL A 12 7.29 -1.84 8.54
C VAL A 12 6.14 -1.02 9.11
N GLU A 13 6.43 -0.03 9.95
CA GLU A 13 5.40 0.86 10.51
C GLU A 13 4.68 1.68 9.44
N LEU A 14 5.43 2.27 8.51
CA LEU A 14 4.84 3.04 7.42
C LEU A 14 3.96 2.14 6.53
N GLN A 15 4.42 0.94 6.17
CA GLN A 15 3.63 -0.01 5.41
C GLN A 15 2.38 -0.48 6.15
N ARG A 16 2.47 -0.73 7.46
CA ARG A 16 1.32 -1.09 8.29
C ARG A 16 0.27 0.03 8.29
N LYS A 17 0.69 1.29 8.47
CA LYS A 17 -0.23 2.44 8.40
C LYS A 17 -0.97 2.51 7.06
N VAL A 18 -0.26 2.32 5.95
CA VAL A 18 -0.88 2.30 4.62
C VAL A 18 -1.82 1.10 4.48
N ALA A 19 -1.38 -0.09 4.92
CA ALA A 19 -2.18 -1.31 4.89
C ALA A 19 -3.48 -1.13 5.69
N ASP A 20 -3.43 -0.54 6.87
CA ASP A 20 -4.60 -0.29 7.72
C ASP A 20 -5.61 0.65 7.04
N VAL A 21 -5.14 1.71 6.39
CA VAL A 21 -6.01 2.65 5.67
C VAL A 21 -6.65 2.02 4.43
N ILE A 22 -5.93 1.12 3.76
CA ILE A 22 -6.48 0.33 2.65
C ILE A 22 -7.47 -0.70 3.19
N ALA A 23 -7.15 -1.41 4.27
CA ALA A 23 -8.00 -2.42 4.93
C ALA A 23 -9.33 -1.84 5.40
N ALA A 24 -9.31 -0.58 5.85
CA ALA A 24 -10.51 0.15 6.27
C ALA A 24 -11.47 0.46 5.11
N ASP A 25 -11.07 0.24 3.85
CA ASP A 25 -11.96 0.42 2.72
C ASP A 25 -12.90 -0.79 2.55
N PRO A 26 -14.23 -0.59 2.53
CA PRO A 26 -15.20 -1.70 2.46
C PRO A 26 -15.09 -2.51 1.16
N ALA A 27 -14.50 -1.93 0.11
CA ALA A 27 -14.27 -2.58 -1.17
C ALA A 27 -13.08 -3.58 -1.14
N VAL A 28 -12.26 -3.55 -0.10
CA VAL A 28 -11.11 -4.45 0.07
C VAL A 28 -11.58 -5.73 0.75
N ASP A 29 -11.17 -6.85 0.18
CA ASP A 29 -11.44 -8.19 0.70
C ASP A 29 -10.25 -8.68 1.54
N SER A 30 -9.06 -8.60 0.96
CA SER A 30 -7.81 -8.95 1.62
C SER A 30 -6.65 -8.12 1.09
N LEU A 31 -5.59 -8.00 1.88
CA LEU A 31 -4.37 -7.32 1.49
C LEU A 31 -3.16 -8.14 1.90
N GLY A 32 -2.10 -8.07 1.10
CA GLY A 32 -0.81 -8.67 1.37
C GLY A 32 0.30 -7.64 1.23
N SER A 33 1.22 -7.60 2.18
CA SER A 33 2.40 -6.73 2.13
C SER A 33 3.66 -7.53 1.89
N SER A 34 4.47 -7.10 0.92
CA SER A 34 5.80 -7.64 0.67
C SER A 34 6.83 -6.51 0.80
N LEU A 35 7.61 -6.55 1.87
CA LEU A 35 8.82 -5.75 1.98
C LEU A 35 9.88 -6.41 1.10
N GLY A 36 10.47 -5.66 0.16
CA GLY A 36 11.52 -6.19 -0.72
C GLY A 36 12.64 -6.80 0.11
N GLY A 37 12.78 -8.12 0.03
CA GLY A 37 13.65 -8.91 0.90
C GLY A 37 15.11 -8.43 0.85
N GLY A 38 15.74 -8.43 2.03
CA GLY A 38 17.13 -8.06 2.22
C GLY A 38 18.05 -8.80 1.27
N GLY A 39 18.61 -8.05 0.31
CA GLY A 39 19.65 -8.50 -0.59
C GLY A 39 20.23 -7.27 -1.26
N PHE A 40 21.55 -7.25 -1.46
CA PHE A 40 22.37 -6.14 -1.95
C PHE A 40 21.90 -5.45 -3.26
N ARG A 41 20.81 -5.93 -3.89
CA ARG A 41 20.22 -5.40 -5.13
C ARG A 41 18.76 -4.95 -5.01
N SER A 42 18.08 -5.23 -3.89
CA SER A 42 16.76 -4.69 -3.59
C SER A 42 16.95 -3.45 -2.72
N GLY A 43 16.68 -2.27 -3.27
CA GLY A 43 16.78 -1.03 -2.52
C GLY A 43 15.99 -1.16 -1.22
N SER A 44 16.69 -1.09 -0.07
CA SER A 44 16.16 -1.27 1.29
C SER A 44 15.10 -0.23 1.71
N ASN A 45 14.55 0.50 0.75
CA ASN A 45 13.52 1.52 0.93
C ASN A 45 12.31 1.32 0.00
N ARG A 46 12.03 0.08 -0.41
CA ARG A 46 10.90 -0.25 -1.30
C ARG A 46 10.19 -1.50 -0.84
N GLY A 47 8.87 -1.46 -0.88
CA GLY A 47 8.01 -2.62 -0.73
C GLY A 47 6.77 -2.48 -1.58
N SER A 48 6.09 -3.60 -1.78
CA SER A 48 4.88 -3.73 -2.59
C SER A 48 3.72 -4.16 -1.70
N LEU A 49 2.54 -3.60 -1.98
CA LEU A 49 1.28 -4.06 -1.39
C LEU A 49 0.44 -4.67 -2.52
N TYR A 50 -0.14 -5.83 -2.25
CA TYR A 50 -1.08 -6.53 -3.10
C TYR A 50 -2.46 -6.43 -2.46
N ILE A 51 -3.46 -5.99 -3.20
CA ILE A 51 -4.80 -5.72 -2.67
C ILE A 51 -5.79 -6.54 -3.48
N ASN A 52 -6.54 -7.38 -2.79
CA ASN A 52 -7.66 -8.11 -3.37
C ASN A 52 -8.94 -7.33 -3.08
N LEU A 53 -9.68 -7.03 -4.13
CA LEU A 53 -10.95 -6.32 -4.05
C LEU A 53 -12.09 -7.32 -4.08
N LYS A 54 -13.18 -6.99 -3.39
CA LYS A 54 -14.42 -7.76 -3.46
C LYS A 54 -15.00 -7.72 -4.88
N PRO A 55 -15.72 -8.77 -5.32
CA PRO A 55 -16.38 -8.78 -6.61
C PRO A 55 -17.37 -7.62 -6.76
N LEU A 56 -17.47 -7.06 -7.97
CA LEU A 56 -18.43 -5.98 -8.25
C LEU A 56 -19.85 -6.56 -8.20
N GLY A 57 -20.71 -5.97 -7.36
CA GLY A 57 -22.07 -6.46 -7.12
C GLY A 57 -22.19 -7.52 -6.01
N GLU A 58 -21.07 -7.99 -5.45
CA GLU A 58 -21.03 -8.93 -4.33
C GLU A 58 -20.03 -8.42 -3.27
N GLY A 59 -20.44 -7.38 -2.55
CA GLY A 59 -19.65 -6.75 -1.49
C GLY A 59 -18.88 -5.50 -1.90
N ARG A 60 -18.90 -5.12 -3.19
CA ARG A 60 -18.39 -3.83 -3.69
C ARG A 60 -19.34 -3.25 -4.74
N ASP A 61 -19.74 -1.98 -4.55
CA ASP A 61 -20.63 -1.26 -5.47
C ASP A 61 -19.91 -0.30 -6.42
N VAL A 62 -18.58 -0.22 -6.31
CA VAL A 62 -17.74 0.73 -7.04
C VAL A 62 -16.76 0.01 -7.95
N SER A 63 -16.52 0.58 -9.14
CA SER A 63 -15.52 0.04 -10.08
C SER A 63 -14.12 0.02 -9.47
N THR A 64 -13.25 -0.86 -9.97
CA THR A 64 -11.84 -0.92 -9.56
C THR A 64 -11.15 0.43 -9.70
N SER A 65 -11.41 1.17 -10.79
CA SER A 65 -10.88 2.51 -10.99
C SER A 65 -11.27 3.50 -9.88
N LYS A 66 -12.53 3.46 -9.44
CA LYS A 66 -13.03 4.33 -8.37
C LYS A 66 -12.47 3.95 -7.00
N VAL A 67 -12.23 2.66 -6.75
CA VAL A 67 -11.50 2.20 -5.57
C VAL A 67 -10.05 2.68 -5.61
N MET A 68 -9.36 2.49 -6.74
CA MET A 68 -7.97 2.94 -6.91
C MET A 68 -7.84 4.44 -6.66
N GLN A 69 -8.76 5.25 -7.19
CA GLN A 69 -8.77 6.69 -6.95
C GLN A 69 -8.96 7.02 -5.46
N ARG A 70 -9.94 6.41 -4.78
CA ARG A 70 -10.13 6.59 -3.33
C ARG A 70 -8.89 6.20 -2.51
N LEU A 71 -8.24 5.09 -2.87
CA LEU A 71 -7.04 4.64 -2.19
C LEU A 71 -5.85 5.58 -2.46
N ALA A 72 -5.72 6.07 -3.69
CA ALA A 72 -4.73 7.10 -4.02
C ALA A 72 -4.96 8.36 -3.18
N ASP A 73 -6.18 8.90 -3.14
CA ASP A 73 -6.51 10.11 -2.36
C ASP A 73 -6.24 9.93 -0.85
N LYS A 74 -6.54 8.75 -0.31
CA LYS A 74 -6.27 8.41 1.11
C LYS A 74 -4.77 8.31 1.41
N THR A 75 -3.97 7.86 0.44
CA THR A 75 -2.53 7.63 0.63
C THR A 75 -1.68 8.81 0.18
N ASP A 76 -2.20 9.72 -0.64
CA ASP A 76 -1.53 10.96 -1.05
C ASP A 76 -1.23 11.88 0.15
N ASN A 77 -2.07 11.79 1.19
CA ASN A 77 -1.87 12.50 2.45
C ASN A 77 -0.84 11.84 3.39
N MET A 78 -0.21 10.71 3.00
CA MET A 78 0.75 10.01 3.85
C MET A 78 2.20 10.38 3.50
N PRO A 79 2.91 11.14 4.35
CA PRO A 79 4.31 11.48 4.11
C PRO A 79 5.19 10.22 4.21
N GLY A 80 6.09 10.06 3.23
CA GLY A 80 7.12 9.00 3.25
C GLY A 80 6.77 7.72 2.49
N ILE A 81 5.56 7.58 1.94
CA ILE A 81 5.22 6.48 1.03
C ILE A 81 4.63 7.03 -0.26
N GLN A 82 5.07 6.49 -1.40
CA GLN A 82 4.43 6.73 -2.69
C GLN A 82 3.76 5.45 -3.17
N LEU A 83 2.43 5.39 -3.06
CA LEU A 83 1.66 4.26 -3.57
C LEU A 83 1.50 4.40 -5.09
N ARG A 84 2.00 3.43 -5.85
CA ARG A 84 1.69 3.30 -7.29
C ARG A 84 0.74 2.14 -7.50
N LEU A 85 -0.48 2.47 -7.84
CA LEU A 85 -1.47 1.54 -8.32
C LEU A 85 -1.24 1.32 -9.82
N ARG A 86 -1.18 0.06 -10.27
CA ARG A 86 -0.99 -0.32 -11.67
C ARG A 86 -2.06 -1.32 -12.06
#